data_AF-A0A2H4SHU0-F1
#
_entry.id   AF-A0A2H4SHU0-F1
#
_cell.length_a   1.000
_cell.length_b   1.000
_cell.length_c   1.000
_cell.angle_alpha   90.00
_cell.angle_beta   90.00
_cell.angle_gamma   90.00
#
_symmetry.space_group_name_H-M   'P 1'
#
loop_
_entity.id
_entity.type
_entity.pdbx_description
1 polymer ?
#
loop_
_entity_poly.entity_id
_entity_poly.type
_entity_poly.pdbx_seq_one_letter_code
_entity_poly.pdbx_strand_id
1 'polypeptide(L)'
;MAEETPDLFDYQDLGHRFQAEIQARFLPLCSEEEKSHVTTYLMPMVKFVASTVAPSRHNLVKGPVPSGCPETLRWAVACFVFGTDRIMASLRFGDWVRANQELLEKFRLEKGACLPMPKSPSRTSLVGEKRRTSGAHTGAGEEEEDEERSKRRKMNPINSQSIHRQIALESSEAEMIARESTVASREAEMKIRESTVASREAEMKIREDAVASREVEMNIRDDTLQRRDIELRNVKNTLDDREADLGTRAEALKSSEDDLQKRGIALQSSAAELDECARHLQSRKTALESIKVILDKREAEIIGRESALESSKDAHQSRDDKLGDYHNTLDNREADLGTRAAALESSEADLQKRDIALKSSAAELDECARHLQSRKTALDSTKVLLDKREAEMQSRETTLANLETSLNTRADGSGTPEANLGHRGAACDAQLESGQKQERHESEAISLAQPSNPLVDDYISSYDECYDRAILGINAIRVLMDDAVGGIQNEKYRRGLEEEFKEAGHSLTSATNRGWKIFRLLAGK
;
A
#
# COMPACT_ATOMS: atom_id res chain seq x y z
N MET A 1 -58.49 82.49 3.86
CA MET A 1 -57.35 82.35 2.94
C MET A 1 -56.30 81.57 3.70
N ALA A 2 -56.16 80.29 3.37
CA ALA A 2 -55.26 79.37 4.06
C ALA A 2 -53.81 79.77 3.81
N GLU A 3 -53.02 79.93 4.88
CA GLU A 3 -51.57 79.94 4.79
C GLU A 3 -51.12 78.48 4.58
N GLU A 4 -50.77 78.14 3.35
CA GLU A 4 -50.06 76.90 3.02
C GLU A 4 -48.67 76.96 3.65
N THR A 5 -48.45 76.10 4.64
CA THR A 5 -47.14 75.79 5.21
C THR A 5 -46.23 75.22 4.12
N PRO A 6 -44.95 75.64 3.99
CA PRO A 6 -44.05 75.09 2.99
C PRO A 6 -43.76 73.62 3.30
N ASP A 7 -43.96 72.80 2.28
CA ASP A 7 -43.66 71.37 2.18
C ASP A 7 -42.40 70.97 2.98
N LEU A 8 -42.61 70.30 4.12
CA LEU A 8 -41.53 69.83 5.01
C LEU A 8 -40.88 68.61 4.34
N PHE A 9 -39.86 68.86 3.52
CA PHE A 9 -39.08 67.79 2.87
C PHE A 9 -38.60 66.76 3.91
N ASP A 10 -38.98 65.49 3.74
CA ASP A 10 -38.66 64.41 4.66
C ASP A 10 -37.21 63.95 4.49
N TYR A 11 -36.32 64.50 5.33
CA TYR A 11 -34.90 64.11 5.36
C TYR A 11 -34.66 62.73 5.96
N GLN A 12 -35.62 62.17 6.71
CA GLN A 12 -35.52 60.83 7.26
C GLN A 12 -35.73 59.79 6.15
N ASP A 13 -36.73 59.99 5.28
CA ASP A 13 -36.90 59.19 4.06
C ASP A 13 -35.66 59.27 3.16
N LEU A 14 -35.10 60.47 2.96
CA LEU A 14 -33.87 60.64 2.18
C LEU A 14 -32.71 59.78 2.74
N GLY A 15 -32.52 59.76 4.07
CA GLY A 15 -31.52 58.93 4.72
C GLY A 15 -31.73 57.43 4.48
N HIS A 16 -32.96 56.94 4.61
CA HIS A 16 -33.29 55.54 4.35
C HIS A 16 -33.04 55.15 2.89
N ARG A 17 -33.39 56.02 1.95
CA ARG A 17 -33.15 55.81 0.52
C ARG A 17 -31.65 55.72 0.19
N PHE A 18 -30.83 56.59 0.77
CA PHE A 18 -29.37 56.49 0.63
C PHE A 18 -28.81 55.21 1.25
N GLN A 19 -29.33 54.76 2.40
CA GLN A 19 -28.90 53.48 3.00
C GLN A 19 -29.28 52.28 2.12
N ALA A 20 -30.49 52.28 1.52
CA ALA A 20 -30.91 51.26 0.57
C ALA A 20 -29.99 51.24 -0.67
N GLU A 21 -29.61 52.42 -1.17
CA GLU A 21 -28.70 52.52 -2.33
C GLU A 21 -27.28 52.03 -2.01
N ILE A 22 -26.80 52.30 -0.78
CA ILE A 22 -25.52 51.75 -0.30
C ILE A 22 -25.59 50.22 -0.25
N GLN A 23 -26.70 49.64 0.24
CA GLN A 23 -26.87 48.19 0.27
C GLN A 23 -26.93 47.57 -1.13
N ALA A 24 -27.66 48.21 -2.04
CA ALA A 24 -27.89 47.68 -3.39
C ALA A 24 -26.67 47.81 -4.31
N ARG A 25 -25.91 48.91 -4.22
CA ARG A 25 -24.86 49.25 -5.20
C ARG A 25 -23.47 49.39 -4.61
N PHE A 26 -23.31 49.80 -3.36
CA PHE A 26 -21.99 49.99 -2.76
C PHE A 26 -21.45 48.73 -2.06
N LEU A 27 -22.29 48.02 -1.28
CA LEU A 27 -21.87 46.78 -0.61
C LEU A 27 -21.39 45.67 -1.56
N PRO A 28 -21.97 45.46 -2.76
CA PRO A 28 -21.45 44.46 -3.72
C PRO A 28 -20.02 44.74 -4.21
N LEU A 29 -19.52 45.97 -4.03
CA LEU A 29 -18.17 46.39 -4.42
C LEU A 29 -17.14 46.19 -3.28
N CYS A 30 -17.61 45.78 -2.10
CA CYS A 30 -16.82 45.61 -0.89
C CYS A 30 -16.50 44.13 -0.62
N SER A 31 -15.37 43.85 0.03
CA SER A 31 -15.07 42.55 0.65
C SER A 31 -15.98 42.29 1.86
N GLU A 32 -16.06 41.04 2.34
CA GLU A 32 -16.91 40.69 3.49
C GLU A 32 -16.55 41.46 4.77
N GLU A 33 -15.26 41.73 5.00
CA GLU A 33 -14.81 42.57 6.11
C GLU A 33 -15.25 44.04 5.94
N GLU A 34 -15.11 44.60 4.74
CA GLU A 34 -15.56 45.96 4.43
C GLU A 34 -17.09 46.08 4.55
N LYS A 35 -17.86 45.08 4.13
CA LYS A 35 -19.32 45.05 4.29
C LYS A 35 -19.73 45.13 5.76
N SER A 36 -19.03 44.40 6.63
CA SER A 36 -19.24 44.48 8.08
C SER A 36 -18.98 45.90 8.59
N HIS A 37 -17.85 46.51 8.20
CA HIS A 37 -17.52 47.88 8.62
C HIS A 37 -18.51 48.94 8.12
N VAL A 38 -18.95 48.86 6.86
CA VAL A 38 -19.94 49.79 6.30
C VAL A 38 -21.26 49.66 7.05
N THR A 39 -21.75 48.44 7.24
CA THR A 39 -23.07 48.18 7.84
C THR A 39 -23.10 48.59 9.32
N THR A 40 -22.04 48.28 10.07
CA THR A 40 -21.97 48.52 11.51
C THR A 40 -21.63 49.97 11.84
N TYR A 41 -20.70 50.61 11.12
CA TYR A 41 -20.16 51.91 11.52
C TYR A 41 -20.56 53.07 10.62
N LEU A 42 -20.65 52.88 9.29
CA LEU A 42 -20.87 53.98 8.35
C LEU A 42 -22.34 54.20 8.01
N MET A 43 -23.12 53.13 7.87
CA MET A 43 -24.56 53.21 7.56
C MET A 43 -25.36 54.02 8.60
N PRO A 44 -25.10 53.91 9.92
CA PRO A 44 -25.74 54.76 10.93
C PRO A 44 -25.38 56.25 10.84
N MET A 45 -24.28 56.60 10.16
CA MET A 45 -23.82 57.99 9.95
C MET A 45 -24.50 58.66 8.75
N VAL A 46 -25.20 57.90 7.90
CA VAL A 46 -25.95 58.39 6.73
C VAL A 46 -27.30 58.94 7.22
N LYS A 47 -27.26 60.10 7.87
CA LYS A 47 -28.46 60.80 8.40
C LYS A 47 -28.49 62.23 7.88
N PHE A 48 -29.58 62.59 7.22
CA PHE A 48 -29.74 63.91 6.64
C PHE A 48 -30.64 64.80 7.50
N VAL A 49 -30.29 66.08 7.52
CA VAL A 49 -31.11 67.21 7.94
C VAL A 49 -30.79 68.36 7.00
N ALA A 50 -31.62 69.41 6.94
CA ALA A 50 -31.43 70.54 6.03
C ALA A 50 -29.99 71.14 6.04
N SER A 51 -29.30 71.09 7.19
CA SER A 51 -27.92 71.59 7.32
C SER A 51 -26.82 70.63 6.85
N THR A 52 -27.11 69.33 6.64
CA THR A 52 -26.12 68.28 6.29
C THR A 52 -26.21 67.79 4.84
N VAL A 53 -27.11 68.38 4.04
CA VAL A 53 -27.22 68.16 2.57
C VAL A 53 -25.93 68.54 1.83
N ALA A 54 -25.10 69.41 2.41
CA ALA A 54 -23.79 69.74 1.89
C ALA A 54 -22.71 68.80 2.48
N PRO A 55 -21.78 68.26 1.66
CA PRO A 55 -20.74 67.34 2.13
C PRO A 55 -19.91 67.93 3.28
N SER A 56 -19.61 69.23 3.22
CA SER A 56 -18.79 69.95 4.20
C SER A 56 -19.37 70.00 5.62
N ARG A 57 -20.65 69.65 5.78
CA ARG A 57 -21.36 69.66 7.05
C ARG A 57 -21.87 68.27 7.46
N HIS A 58 -21.66 67.25 6.63
CA HIS A 58 -22.17 65.90 6.89
C HIS A 58 -21.22 65.11 7.81
N ASN A 59 -21.79 64.25 8.66
CA ASN A 59 -21.03 63.46 9.64
C ASN A 59 -20.07 62.46 8.97
N LEU A 60 -20.43 61.93 7.79
CA LEU A 60 -19.53 61.11 6.97
C LEU A 60 -18.24 61.82 6.56
N VAL A 61 -18.22 63.16 6.52
CA VAL A 61 -17.04 63.93 6.11
C VAL A 61 -16.37 64.60 7.31
N LYS A 62 -17.15 65.11 8.28
CA LYS A 62 -16.64 65.88 9.42
C LYS A 62 -16.53 65.10 10.74
N GLY A 63 -17.22 63.98 10.91
CA GLY A 63 -17.25 63.22 12.16
C GLY A 63 -15.91 62.56 12.52
N PRO A 64 -15.70 62.10 13.76
CA PRO A 64 -14.56 61.24 14.10
C PRO A 64 -14.69 59.88 13.39
N VAL A 65 -13.58 59.29 12.94
CA VAL A 65 -13.57 57.94 12.34
C VAL A 65 -13.84 56.94 13.48
N PRO A 66 -14.87 56.07 13.38
CA PRO A 66 -15.09 55.01 14.36
C PRO A 66 -13.88 54.07 14.47
N SER A 67 -13.45 53.73 15.69
CA SER A 67 -12.31 52.84 15.92
C SER A 67 -12.55 51.49 15.25
N GLY A 68 -11.72 51.15 14.26
CA GLY A 68 -11.83 49.91 13.48
C GLY A 68 -12.33 50.08 12.05
N CYS A 69 -12.86 51.24 11.65
CA CYS A 69 -13.22 51.48 10.24
C CYS A 69 -12.06 52.11 9.46
N PRO A 70 -11.62 51.53 8.33
CA PRO A 70 -10.64 52.17 7.44
C PRO A 70 -11.13 53.55 6.97
N GLU A 71 -10.25 54.55 7.02
CA GLU A 71 -10.57 55.90 6.55
C GLU A 71 -10.89 55.92 5.05
N THR A 72 -10.27 55.02 4.29
CA THR A 72 -10.55 54.81 2.85
C THR A 72 -12.00 54.44 2.58
N LEU A 73 -12.56 53.52 3.38
CA LEU A 73 -13.93 53.05 3.24
C LEU A 73 -14.95 54.15 3.57
N ARG A 74 -14.62 54.99 4.56
CA ARG A 74 -15.43 56.16 4.92
C ARG A 74 -15.50 57.17 3.77
N TRP A 75 -14.36 57.50 3.16
CA TRP A 75 -14.33 58.41 2.02
C TRP A 75 -14.99 57.80 0.78
N ALA A 76 -14.86 56.49 0.57
CA ALA A 76 -15.57 55.80 -0.50
C ALA A 76 -17.10 55.92 -0.36
N VAL A 77 -17.63 55.71 0.86
CA VAL A 77 -19.07 55.92 1.14
C VAL A 77 -19.46 57.39 1.00
N ALA A 78 -18.64 58.33 1.47
CA ALA A 78 -18.92 59.76 1.32
C ALA A 78 -18.98 60.17 -0.17
N CYS A 79 -18.03 59.71 -0.97
CA CYS A 79 -17.99 59.93 -2.42
C CYS A 79 -19.17 59.28 -3.14
N PHE A 80 -19.58 58.07 -2.72
CA PHE A 80 -20.79 57.42 -3.23
C PHE A 80 -22.06 58.24 -2.96
N VAL A 81 -22.20 58.77 -1.75
CA VAL A 81 -23.38 59.53 -1.31
C VAL A 81 -23.44 60.92 -1.95
N PHE A 82 -22.32 61.65 -2.01
CA PHE A 82 -22.31 63.07 -2.42
C PHE A 82 -21.82 63.31 -3.86
N GLY A 83 -21.26 62.30 -4.49
CA GLY A 83 -20.54 62.40 -5.76
C GLY A 83 -19.08 62.74 -5.56
N THR A 84 -18.22 62.08 -6.32
CA THR A 84 -16.77 62.29 -6.30
C THR A 84 -16.41 63.73 -6.69
N ASP A 85 -17.01 64.27 -7.76
CA ASP A 85 -16.75 65.65 -8.23
C ASP A 85 -17.09 66.71 -7.17
N ARG A 86 -18.19 66.49 -6.43
CA ARG A 86 -18.66 67.44 -5.42
C ARG A 86 -17.77 67.47 -4.18
N ILE A 87 -17.16 66.32 -3.82
CA ILE A 87 -16.20 66.25 -2.72
C ILE A 87 -14.83 66.80 -3.17
N MET A 88 -14.38 66.46 -4.38
CA MET A 88 -13.13 66.97 -4.94
C MET A 88 -13.12 68.49 -5.10
N ALA A 89 -14.26 69.10 -5.44
CA ALA A 89 -14.41 70.56 -5.50
C ALA A 89 -14.31 71.25 -4.12
N SER A 90 -14.32 70.50 -3.01
CA SER A 90 -14.21 71.06 -1.67
C SER A 90 -12.77 71.35 -1.28
N LEU A 91 -12.45 72.63 -1.05
CA LEU A 91 -11.14 73.10 -0.57
C LEU A 91 -10.66 72.46 0.75
N ARG A 92 -11.56 71.93 1.59
CA ARG A 92 -11.20 71.37 2.91
C ARG A 92 -11.06 69.85 2.93
N PHE A 93 -11.66 69.16 1.96
CA PHE A 93 -11.91 67.72 2.03
C PHE A 93 -11.53 67.01 0.72
N GLY A 94 -11.38 67.76 -0.38
CA GLY A 94 -11.00 67.23 -1.68
C GLY A 94 -9.53 66.82 -1.76
N ASP A 95 -8.65 67.34 -0.91
CA ASP A 95 -7.21 67.00 -0.91
C ASP A 95 -6.99 65.51 -0.66
N TRP A 96 -7.69 64.93 0.33
CA TRP A 96 -7.57 63.50 0.64
C TRP A 96 -8.06 62.63 -0.52
N VAL A 97 -9.20 62.98 -1.12
CA VAL A 97 -9.79 62.24 -2.25
C VAL A 97 -8.91 62.31 -3.49
N ARG A 98 -8.29 63.47 -3.76
CA ARG A 98 -7.30 63.63 -4.85
C ARG A 98 -6.03 62.82 -4.63
N ALA A 99 -5.54 62.76 -3.39
CA ALA A 99 -4.33 62.02 -3.05
C ALA A 99 -4.53 60.49 -3.03
N ASN A 100 -5.75 60.01 -2.83
CA ASN A 100 -6.07 58.58 -2.69
C ASN A 100 -6.99 58.06 -3.82
N GLN A 101 -6.92 58.68 -5.00
CA GLN A 101 -7.79 58.34 -6.12
C GLN A 101 -7.65 56.87 -6.54
N GLU A 102 -6.42 56.35 -6.61
CA GLU A 102 -6.13 54.94 -6.94
C GLU A 102 -6.79 53.96 -5.96
N LEU A 103 -6.85 54.30 -4.66
CA LEU A 103 -7.51 53.47 -3.65
C LEU A 103 -9.04 53.49 -3.78
N LEU A 104 -9.59 54.60 -4.29
CA LEU A 104 -11.03 54.77 -4.49
C LEU A 104 -11.53 54.17 -5.82
N GLU A 105 -10.66 54.01 -6.82
CA GLU A 105 -10.98 53.35 -8.09
C GLU A 105 -11.49 51.91 -7.90
N LYS A 106 -11.04 51.24 -6.82
CA LYS A 106 -11.56 49.94 -6.38
C LYS A 106 -13.10 49.91 -6.29
N PHE A 107 -13.70 51.01 -5.83
CA PHE A 107 -15.14 51.11 -5.59
C PHE A 107 -15.94 51.63 -6.78
N ARG A 108 -15.32 51.84 -7.96
CA ARG A 108 -15.99 52.23 -9.22
C ARG A 108 -17.06 53.32 -9.05
N LEU A 109 -16.72 54.36 -8.29
CA LEU A 109 -17.67 55.39 -7.88
C LEU A 109 -18.08 56.28 -9.05
N GLU A 110 -19.36 56.62 -9.10
CA GLU A 110 -19.88 57.56 -10.08
C GLU A 110 -19.41 59.01 -9.81
N LYS A 111 -19.38 59.81 -10.87
CA LYS A 111 -19.02 61.24 -10.78
C LYS A 111 -20.02 62.05 -9.96
N GLY A 112 -21.31 61.75 -10.14
CA GLY A 112 -22.43 62.33 -9.39
C GLY A 112 -22.78 61.57 -8.12
N ALA A 113 -23.64 62.16 -7.30
CA ALA A 113 -24.24 61.49 -6.14
C ALA A 113 -25.11 60.32 -6.59
N CYS A 114 -25.15 59.23 -5.81
CA CYS A 114 -25.99 58.07 -6.15
C CYS A 114 -27.50 58.37 -6.16
N LEU A 115 -27.93 59.44 -5.48
CA LEU A 115 -29.29 59.99 -5.55
C LEU A 115 -29.25 61.52 -5.71
N PRO A 116 -30.25 62.14 -6.37
CA PRO A 116 -30.33 63.59 -6.51
C PRO A 116 -30.51 64.28 -5.16
N MET A 117 -29.64 65.24 -4.86
CA MET A 117 -29.64 65.98 -3.59
C MET A 117 -30.64 67.15 -3.61
N PRO A 118 -31.37 67.43 -2.51
CA PRO A 118 -32.23 68.60 -2.40
C PRO A 118 -31.45 69.91 -2.58
N LYS A 119 -32.06 70.91 -3.21
CA LYS A 119 -31.47 72.26 -3.30
C LYS A 119 -31.43 72.90 -1.91
N SER A 120 -30.25 73.33 -1.46
CA SER A 120 -30.11 74.04 -0.18
C SER A 120 -30.83 75.41 -0.24
N PRO A 121 -31.60 75.81 0.78
CA PRO A 121 -32.20 77.14 0.83
C PRO A 121 -31.10 78.20 0.99
N SER A 122 -30.87 78.99 -0.05
CA SER A 122 -29.93 80.11 -0.04
C SER A 122 -30.57 81.35 0.60
N ARG A 123 -29.93 81.87 1.66
CA ARG A 123 -30.25 83.15 2.30
C ARG A 123 -30.18 84.30 1.29
N THR A 124 -31.26 85.04 1.18
CA THR A 124 -31.35 86.34 0.52
C THR A 124 -30.50 87.38 1.28
N SER A 125 -29.65 88.12 0.55
CA SER A 125 -28.96 89.29 1.08
C SER A 125 -29.71 90.56 0.68
N LEU A 126 -30.21 91.27 1.70
CA LEU A 126 -30.68 92.66 1.65
C LEU A 126 -29.49 93.62 1.56
N VAL A 127 -29.56 94.64 0.69
CA VAL A 127 -29.12 96.07 0.77
C VAL A 127 -29.52 96.67 -0.61
N GLY A 128 -30.51 97.57 -0.78
CA GLY A 128 -30.55 99.02 -0.48
C GLY A 128 -29.80 99.84 -1.56
N GLU A 129 -30.19 100.97 -2.15
CA GLU A 129 -31.35 101.89 -2.13
C GLU A 129 -31.01 103.09 -3.09
N LYS A 130 -32.03 103.73 -3.75
CA LYS A 130 -32.17 105.17 -4.20
C LYS A 130 -32.83 105.30 -5.60
N ARG A 131 -34.07 105.84 -5.72
CA ARG A 131 -34.49 107.27 -5.96
C ARG A 131 -33.89 107.87 -7.26
N ARG A 132 -34.60 108.47 -8.24
CA ARG A 132 -35.82 109.33 -8.25
C ARG A 132 -36.21 109.71 -9.73
N THR A 133 -37.50 110.11 -9.94
CA THR A 133 -38.07 111.16 -10.87
C THR A 133 -37.98 110.97 -12.41
N SER A 134 -38.88 111.40 -13.32
CA SER A 134 -40.24 112.02 -13.34
C SER A 134 -40.64 112.40 -14.80
N GLY A 135 -41.93 112.29 -15.19
CA GLY A 135 -42.65 113.23 -16.10
C GLY A 135 -43.04 112.73 -17.52
N ALA A 136 -44.34 112.59 -17.89
CA ALA A 136 -45.32 113.58 -18.45
C ALA A 136 -45.09 113.97 -19.94
N HIS A 137 -46.04 114.31 -20.85
CA HIS A 137 -47.48 114.07 -21.18
C HIS A 137 -47.77 114.88 -22.51
N THR A 138 -48.79 114.50 -23.31
CA THR A 138 -49.61 115.30 -24.32
C THR A 138 -48.96 115.93 -25.57
N GLY A 139 -49.57 116.25 -26.74
CA GLY A 139 -50.92 116.32 -27.39
C GLY A 139 -50.75 116.96 -28.81
N ALA A 140 -51.47 116.60 -29.90
CA ALA A 140 -52.77 117.05 -30.46
C ALA A 140 -52.83 118.45 -31.20
N GLY A 141 -53.41 118.46 -32.43
CA GLY A 141 -54.04 119.59 -33.20
C GLY A 141 -53.13 120.36 -34.20
N GLU A 142 -53.38 120.59 -35.50
CA GLU A 142 -54.52 121.00 -36.39
C GLU A 142 -54.62 122.52 -36.72
N GLU A 143 -54.99 122.80 -37.99
CA GLU A 143 -55.54 124.03 -38.65
C GLU A 143 -54.57 125.23 -38.91
N GLU A 144 -54.40 125.79 -40.13
CA GLU A 144 -55.29 126.40 -41.16
C GLU A 144 -55.75 127.83 -40.80
N GLU A 145 -55.43 128.84 -41.64
CA GLU A 145 -56.26 130.05 -41.86
C GLU A 145 -55.75 130.95 -43.01
N ASP A 146 -56.74 131.58 -43.66
CA ASP A 146 -56.81 132.48 -44.82
C ASP A 146 -56.25 133.91 -44.60
N GLU A 147 -56.20 134.76 -45.65
CA GLU A 147 -57.01 136.01 -45.77
C GLU A 147 -56.57 136.99 -46.91
N GLU A 148 -57.40 137.05 -47.97
CA GLU A 148 -58.02 138.20 -48.67
C GLU A 148 -57.30 139.54 -49.07
N ARG A 149 -57.50 139.96 -50.35
CA ARG A 149 -58.30 141.15 -50.83
C ARG A 149 -57.68 142.31 -51.68
N SER A 150 -58.36 142.56 -52.81
CA SER A 150 -58.92 143.86 -53.32
C SER A 150 -58.07 144.94 -54.04
N LYS A 151 -58.33 145.21 -55.35
CA LYS A 151 -59.19 146.30 -55.90
C LYS A 151 -58.90 146.66 -57.38
N ARG A 152 -59.99 146.92 -58.11
CA ARG A 152 -60.13 147.32 -59.54
C ARG A 152 -59.77 148.78 -59.81
N ARG A 153 -59.21 149.10 -61.00
CA ARG A 153 -59.49 150.34 -61.78
C ARG A 153 -59.31 150.12 -63.29
N LYS A 154 -60.24 150.67 -64.09
CA LYS A 154 -60.36 150.65 -65.56
C LYS A 154 -59.53 151.77 -66.19
N MET A 155 -58.88 151.58 -67.36
CA MET A 155 -58.89 152.52 -68.52
C MET A 155 -58.11 151.99 -69.76
N ASN A 156 -58.84 151.57 -70.80
CA ASN A 156 -58.80 151.91 -72.25
C ASN A 156 -57.48 152.14 -73.06
N PRO A 157 -57.52 151.95 -74.41
CA PRO A 157 -56.67 150.98 -75.10
C PRO A 157 -55.81 151.58 -76.22
N ILE A 158 -54.48 151.39 -76.17
CA ILE A 158 -53.61 151.51 -77.35
C ILE A 158 -52.46 150.52 -77.19
N ASN A 159 -52.74 149.22 -77.07
CA ASN A 159 -51.64 148.25 -77.13
C ASN A 159 -52.07 146.78 -77.31
N SER A 160 -52.93 146.47 -78.27
CA SER A 160 -53.36 145.07 -78.53
C SER A 160 -52.17 144.11 -78.73
N GLN A 161 -51.04 144.61 -79.25
CA GLN A 161 -49.81 143.82 -79.43
C GLN A 161 -48.99 143.65 -78.14
N SER A 162 -48.93 144.66 -77.28
CA SER A 162 -48.32 144.51 -75.94
C SER A 162 -49.20 143.73 -74.98
N ILE A 163 -50.53 143.74 -75.12
CA ILE A 163 -51.44 142.92 -74.30
C ILE A 163 -51.30 141.45 -74.66
N HIS A 164 -51.23 141.09 -75.95
CA HIS A 164 -50.94 139.69 -76.33
C HIS A 164 -49.55 139.24 -75.90
N ARG A 165 -48.54 140.12 -75.94
CA ARG A 165 -47.19 139.82 -75.43
C ARG A 165 -47.16 139.74 -73.91
N GLN A 166 -47.92 140.58 -73.21
CA GLN A 166 -48.07 140.57 -71.76
C GLN A 166 -48.81 139.31 -71.30
N ILE A 167 -49.91 138.93 -71.93
CA ILE A 167 -50.65 137.69 -71.65
C ILE A 167 -49.77 136.45 -71.95
N ALA A 168 -48.98 136.48 -73.02
CA ALA A 168 -48.04 135.39 -73.33
C ALA A 168 -46.88 135.33 -72.33
N LEU A 169 -46.38 136.47 -71.85
CA LEU A 169 -45.36 136.54 -70.80
C LEU A 169 -45.92 136.09 -69.44
N GLU A 170 -47.11 136.54 -69.07
CA GLU A 170 -47.82 136.11 -67.86
C GLU A 170 -48.17 134.61 -67.92
N SER A 171 -48.52 134.08 -69.10
CA SER A 171 -48.71 132.63 -69.32
C SER A 171 -47.38 131.88 -69.22
N SER A 172 -46.28 132.43 -69.75
CA SER A 172 -44.95 131.86 -69.64
C SER A 172 -44.41 131.91 -68.21
N GLU A 173 -44.75 132.96 -67.45
CA GLU A 173 -44.40 133.15 -66.05
C GLU A 173 -45.21 132.21 -65.17
N ALA A 174 -46.52 132.07 -65.43
CA ALA A 174 -47.35 131.06 -64.79
C ALA A 174 -46.85 129.62 -65.09
N GLU A 175 -46.42 129.34 -66.33
CA GLU A 175 -45.76 128.07 -66.68
C GLU A 175 -44.42 127.89 -65.96
N MET A 176 -43.64 128.95 -65.77
CA MET A 176 -42.37 128.91 -65.03
C MET A 176 -42.61 128.65 -63.54
N ILE A 177 -43.58 129.32 -62.92
CA ILE A 177 -43.99 129.08 -61.53
C ILE A 177 -44.54 127.65 -61.37
N ALA A 178 -45.32 127.17 -62.34
CA ALA A 178 -45.78 125.79 -62.36
C ALA A 178 -44.59 124.81 -62.48
N ARG A 179 -43.59 125.10 -63.33
CA ARG A 179 -42.36 124.30 -63.42
C ARG A 179 -41.54 124.35 -62.13
N GLU A 180 -41.35 125.51 -61.52
CA GLU A 180 -40.65 125.68 -60.25
C GLU A 180 -41.33 124.91 -59.12
N SER A 181 -42.66 124.96 -59.02
CA SER A 181 -43.40 124.15 -58.04
C SER A 181 -43.26 122.65 -58.30
N THR A 182 -43.25 122.20 -59.57
CA THR A 182 -42.97 120.78 -59.88
C THR A 182 -41.53 120.38 -59.58
N VAL A 183 -40.56 121.26 -59.75
CA VAL A 183 -39.15 121.02 -59.40
C VAL A 183 -39.00 120.95 -57.88
N ALA A 184 -39.58 121.89 -57.13
CA ALA A 184 -39.57 121.87 -55.66
C ALA A 184 -40.25 120.61 -55.10
N SER A 185 -41.36 120.16 -55.71
CA SER A 185 -42.01 118.90 -55.37
C SER A 185 -41.09 117.69 -55.62
N ARG A 186 -40.44 117.64 -56.79
CA ARG A 186 -39.45 116.59 -57.10
C ARG A 186 -38.23 116.60 -56.18
N GLU A 187 -37.75 117.77 -55.77
CA GLU A 187 -36.67 117.90 -54.79
C GLU A 187 -37.09 117.39 -53.41
N ALA A 188 -38.31 117.70 -52.98
CA ALA A 188 -38.87 117.16 -51.73
C ALA A 188 -39.01 115.63 -51.79
N GLU A 189 -39.53 115.09 -52.90
CA GLU A 189 -39.57 113.64 -53.12
C GLU A 189 -38.17 113.02 -53.14
N MET A 190 -37.18 113.70 -53.72
CA MET A 190 -35.80 113.23 -53.78
C MET A 190 -35.18 113.14 -52.38
N LYS A 191 -35.37 114.16 -51.53
CA LYS A 191 -34.95 114.13 -50.11
C LYS A 191 -35.61 112.99 -49.34
N ILE A 192 -36.90 112.74 -49.58
CA ILE A 192 -37.58 111.59 -48.97
C ILE A 192 -36.93 110.29 -49.46
N ARG A 193 -36.70 110.13 -50.77
CA ARG A 193 -36.02 108.95 -51.32
C ARG A 193 -34.63 108.76 -50.73
N GLU A 194 -33.81 109.81 -50.63
CA GLU A 194 -32.50 109.78 -49.99
C GLU A 194 -32.58 109.29 -48.54
N SER A 195 -33.53 109.82 -47.76
CA SER A 195 -33.74 109.36 -46.37
C SER A 195 -34.14 107.89 -46.29
N THR A 196 -34.98 107.41 -47.22
CA THR A 196 -35.37 105.99 -47.27
C THR A 196 -34.22 105.08 -47.70
N VAL A 197 -33.33 105.54 -48.59
CA VAL A 197 -32.13 104.81 -49.00
C VAL A 197 -31.16 104.72 -47.82
N ALA A 198 -30.89 105.83 -47.13
CA ALA A 198 -30.04 105.84 -45.93
C ALA A 198 -30.56 104.90 -44.82
N SER A 199 -31.88 104.87 -44.60
CA SER A 199 -32.51 103.94 -43.67
C SER A 199 -32.30 102.47 -44.09
N ARG A 200 -32.45 102.17 -45.39
CA ARG A 200 -32.22 100.81 -45.91
C ARG A 200 -30.77 100.38 -45.83
N GLU A 201 -29.82 101.29 -46.08
CA GLU A 201 -28.39 101.03 -45.91
C GLU A 201 -28.05 100.69 -44.46
N ALA A 202 -28.61 101.44 -43.50
CA ALA A 202 -28.45 101.15 -42.08
C ALA A 202 -29.04 99.78 -41.70
N GLU A 203 -30.23 99.44 -42.20
CA GLU A 203 -30.83 98.11 -42.01
C GLU A 203 -29.99 96.98 -42.63
N MET A 204 -29.44 97.19 -43.83
CA MET A 204 -28.57 96.19 -44.47
C MET A 204 -27.31 95.96 -43.64
N LYS A 205 -26.69 97.01 -43.11
CA LYS A 205 -25.51 96.89 -42.24
C LYS A 205 -25.81 96.08 -40.97
N ILE A 206 -26.96 96.32 -40.33
CA ILE A 206 -27.40 95.52 -39.18
C ILE A 206 -27.60 94.04 -39.57
N ARG A 207 -28.15 93.77 -40.77
CA ARG A 207 -28.31 92.40 -41.26
C ARG A 207 -26.97 91.74 -41.57
N GLU A 208 -26.02 92.46 -42.16
CA GLU A 208 -24.66 91.97 -42.41
C GLU A 208 -23.97 91.57 -41.09
N ASP A 209 -24.02 92.44 -40.08
CA ASP A 209 -23.45 92.17 -38.76
C ASP A 209 -24.11 90.95 -38.09
N ALA A 210 -25.43 90.80 -38.24
CA ALA A 210 -26.17 89.65 -37.72
C ALA A 210 -25.84 88.34 -38.46
N VAL A 211 -25.59 88.39 -39.77
CA VAL A 211 -25.14 87.24 -40.56
C VAL A 211 -23.72 86.84 -40.17
N ALA A 212 -22.79 87.80 -40.07
CA ALA A 212 -21.43 87.55 -39.62
C ALA A 212 -21.40 86.92 -38.22
N SER A 213 -22.25 87.40 -37.30
CA SER A 213 -22.38 86.82 -35.95
C SER A 213 -22.87 85.37 -35.99
N ARG A 214 -23.83 85.04 -36.87
CA ARG A 214 -24.31 83.66 -37.05
C ARG A 214 -23.26 82.76 -37.68
N GLU A 215 -22.45 83.26 -38.60
CA GLU A 215 -21.36 82.51 -39.21
C GLU A 215 -20.31 82.11 -38.16
N VAL A 216 -19.93 83.03 -37.27
CA VAL A 216 -19.06 82.73 -36.13
C VAL A 216 -19.68 81.66 -35.21
N GLU A 217 -20.97 81.78 -34.88
CA GLU A 217 -21.66 80.80 -34.04
C GLU A 217 -21.72 79.41 -34.71
N MET A 218 -21.92 79.36 -36.02
CA MET A 218 -21.93 78.13 -36.80
C MET A 218 -20.56 77.45 -36.80
N ASN A 219 -19.47 78.22 -36.97
CA ASN A 219 -18.10 77.69 -36.92
C ASN A 219 -17.78 77.11 -35.53
N ILE A 220 -18.20 77.79 -34.44
CA ILE A 220 -18.03 77.26 -33.07
C ILE A 220 -18.81 75.96 -32.88
N ARG A 221 -20.03 75.86 -33.44
CA ARG A 221 -20.83 74.63 -33.41
C ARG A 221 -20.13 73.51 -34.18
N ASP A 222 -19.57 73.79 -35.35
CA ASP A 222 -18.85 72.80 -36.16
C ASP A 222 -17.62 72.27 -35.43
N ASP A 223 -16.79 73.16 -34.85
CA ASP A 223 -15.64 72.78 -34.01
C ASP A 223 -16.05 71.93 -32.80
N THR A 224 -17.23 72.17 -32.25
CA THR A 224 -17.77 71.38 -31.12
C THR A 224 -18.23 70.01 -31.58
N LEU A 225 -18.85 69.91 -32.75
CA LEU A 225 -19.27 68.63 -33.35
C LEU A 225 -18.06 67.79 -33.74
N GLN A 226 -17.05 68.38 -34.38
CA GLN A 226 -15.80 67.69 -34.72
C GLN A 226 -15.11 67.12 -33.48
N ARG A 227 -15.06 67.87 -32.37
CA ARG A 227 -14.53 67.37 -31.10
C ARG A 227 -15.33 66.19 -30.55
N ARG A 228 -16.66 66.26 -30.60
CA ARG A 228 -17.52 65.14 -30.17
C ARG A 228 -17.35 63.91 -31.04
N ASP A 229 -17.20 64.07 -32.35
CA ASP A 229 -16.96 62.95 -33.27
C ASP A 229 -15.62 62.25 -32.98
N ILE A 230 -14.59 63.02 -32.62
CA ILE A 230 -13.31 62.45 -32.17
C ILE A 230 -13.49 61.68 -30.85
N GLU A 231 -14.18 62.26 -29.85
CA GLU A 231 -14.46 61.58 -28.58
C GLU A 231 -15.24 60.28 -28.78
N LEU A 232 -16.30 60.30 -29.60
CA LEU A 232 -17.10 59.10 -29.88
C LEU A 232 -16.29 58.01 -30.57
N ARG A 233 -15.40 58.38 -31.49
CA ARG A 233 -14.49 57.42 -32.15
C ARG A 233 -13.52 56.81 -31.13
N ASN A 234 -12.99 57.59 -30.20
CA ASN A 234 -12.11 57.09 -29.14
C ASN A 234 -12.85 56.14 -28.17
N VAL A 235 -14.07 56.49 -27.79
CA VAL A 235 -14.93 55.63 -26.94
C VAL A 235 -15.23 54.32 -27.67
N LYS A 236 -15.54 54.37 -28.96
CA LYS A 236 -15.76 53.17 -29.78
C LYS A 236 -14.53 52.26 -29.79
N ASN A 237 -13.36 52.80 -30.11
CA ASN A 237 -12.12 52.01 -30.12
C ASN A 237 -11.84 51.38 -28.73
N THR A 238 -12.06 52.13 -27.65
CA THR A 238 -11.91 51.61 -26.29
C THR A 238 -12.90 50.47 -25.99
N LEU A 239 -14.11 50.53 -26.53
CA LEU A 239 -15.10 49.47 -26.37
C LEU A 239 -14.70 48.22 -27.17
N ASP A 240 -14.26 48.39 -28.41
CA ASP A 240 -13.78 47.31 -29.27
C ASP A 240 -12.57 46.59 -28.62
N ASP A 241 -11.63 47.34 -28.04
CA ASP A 241 -10.49 46.78 -27.30
C ASP A 241 -10.96 45.95 -26.08
N ARG A 242 -11.94 46.47 -25.32
CA ARG A 242 -12.49 45.75 -24.15
C ARG A 242 -13.25 44.50 -24.56
N GLU A 243 -13.95 44.52 -25.69
CA GLU A 243 -14.64 43.35 -26.22
C GLU A 243 -13.65 42.26 -26.60
N ALA A 244 -12.55 42.61 -27.28
CA ALA A 244 -11.48 41.69 -27.59
C ALA A 244 -10.84 41.10 -26.33
N ASP A 245 -10.57 41.93 -25.31
CA ASP A 245 -9.98 41.51 -24.04
C ASP A 245 -10.91 40.58 -23.22
N LEU A 246 -12.22 40.83 -23.28
CA LEU A 246 -13.22 39.93 -22.70
C LEU A 246 -13.28 38.59 -23.45
N GLY A 247 -13.15 38.62 -24.78
CA GLY A 247 -13.07 37.42 -25.61
C GLY A 247 -11.89 36.52 -25.23
N THR A 248 -10.68 37.08 -25.16
CA THR A 248 -9.48 36.32 -24.78
C THR A 248 -9.59 35.76 -23.36
N ARG A 249 -10.17 36.52 -22.43
CA ARG A 249 -10.38 36.07 -21.05
C ARG A 249 -11.43 34.95 -20.96
N ALA A 250 -12.47 34.98 -21.78
CA ALA A 250 -13.46 33.91 -21.85
C ALA A 250 -12.83 32.60 -22.36
N GLU A 251 -11.97 32.67 -23.38
CA GLU A 251 -11.24 31.51 -23.88
C GLU A 251 -10.26 30.95 -22.83
N ALA A 252 -9.54 31.82 -22.11
CA ALA A 252 -8.65 31.42 -21.03
C ALA A 252 -9.40 30.72 -19.88
N LEU A 253 -10.58 31.24 -19.50
CA LEU A 253 -11.44 30.61 -18.49
C LEU A 253 -11.93 29.24 -18.95
N LYS A 254 -12.34 29.10 -20.21
CA LYS A 254 -12.76 27.82 -20.78
C LYS A 254 -11.63 26.79 -20.77
N SER A 255 -10.42 27.20 -21.16
CA SER A 255 -9.24 26.32 -21.07
C SER A 255 -8.94 25.91 -19.63
N SER A 256 -9.05 26.83 -18.68
CA SER A 256 -8.87 26.51 -17.26
C SER A 256 -9.95 25.56 -16.73
N GLU A 257 -11.18 25.67 -17.21
CA GLU A 257 -12.27 24.75 -16.85
C GLU A 257 -12.00 23.34 -17.38
N ASP A 258 -11.60 23.21 -18.65
CA ASP A 258 -11.23 21.92 -19.26
C ASP A 258 -10.07 21.25 -18.50
N ASP A 259 -9.06 22.01 -18.08
CA ASP A 259 -7.92 21.49 -17.33
C ASP A 259 -8.31 21.08 -15.90
N LEU A 260 -9.21 21.82 -15.25
CA LEU A 260 -9.78 21.42 -13.95
C LEU A 260 -10.61 20.15 -14.07
N GLN A 261 -11.40 19.98 -15.14
CA GLN A 261 -12.15 18.76 -15.40
C GLN A 261 -11.22 17.54 -15.59
N LYS A 262 -10.17 17.67 -16.42
CA LYS A 262 -9.15 16.62 -16.59
C LYS A 262 -8.50 16.24 -15.26
N ARG A 263 -8.14 17.24 -14.45
CA ARG A 263 -7.53 17.01 -13.14
C ARG A 263 -8.50 16.35 -12.15
N GLY A 264 -9.78 16.71 -12.21
CA GLY A 264 -10.85 16.06 -11.45
C GLY A 264 -10.96 14.57 -11.78
N ILE A 265 -10.99 14.22 -13.07
CA ILE A 265 -11.03 12.83 -13.53
C ILE A 265 -9.78 12.06 -13.07
N ALA A 266 -8.58 12.66 -13.21
CA ALA A 266 -7.34 12.03 -12.77
C ALA A 266 -7.31 11.76 -11.26
N LEU A 267 -7.79 12.70 -10.44
CA LEU A 267 -7.90 12.54 -8.99
C LEU A 267 -8.91 11.44 -8.62
N GLN A 268 -10.04 11.34 -9.33
CA GLN A 268 -11.01 10.26 -9.12
C GLN A 268 -10.41 8.88 -9.44
N SER A 269 -9.66 8.76 -10.54
CA SER A 269 -8.94 7.51 -10.88
C SER A 269 -7.94 7.13 -9.80
N SER A 270 -7.12 8.08 -9.36
CA SER A 270 -6.12 7.85 -8.31
C SER A 270 -6.76 7.46 -6.97
N ALA A 271 -7.90 8.06 -6.61
CA ALA A 271 -8.64 7.67 -5.41
C ALA A 271 -9.14 6.22 -5.49
N ALA A 272 -9.68 5.81 -6.64
CA ALA A 272 -10.14 4.43 -6.85
C ALA A 272 -8.97 3.41 -6.79
N GLU A 273 -7.82 3.76 -7.34
CA GLU A 273 -6.60 2.93 -7.26
C GLU A 273 -6.10 2.77 -5.82
N LEU A 274 -6.14 3.84 -5.03
CA LEU A 274 -5.77 3.81 -3.60
C LEU A 274 -6.72 2.94 -2.78
N ASP A 275 -8.03 3.01 -3.05
CA ASP A 275 -9.04 2.18 -2.39
C ASP A 275 -8.82 0.68 -2.70
N GLU A 276 -8.51 0.35 -3.95
CA GLU A 276 -8.21 -1.04 -4.32
C GLU A 276 -6.90 -1.53 -3.70
N CYS A 277 -5.87 -0.68 -3.64
CA CYS A 277 -4.63 -0.98 -2.92
C CYS A 277 -4.90 -1.23 -1.43
N ALA A 278 -5.75 -0.43 -0.80
CA ALA A 278 -6.14 -0.60 0.61
C ALA A 278 -6.85 -1.95 0.82
N ARG A 279 -7.79 -2.32 -0.07
CA ARG A 279 -8.44 -3.62 -0.06
C ARG A 279 -7.44 -4.78 -0.21
N HIS A 280 -6.51 -4.68 -1.15
CA HIS A 280 -5.46 -5.69 -1.34
C HIS A 280 -4.58 -5.85 -0.11
N LEU A 281 -4.19 -4.75 0.55
CA LEU A 281 -3.41 -4.79 1.78
C LEU A 281 -4.19 -5.44 2.93
N GLN A 282 -5.48 -5.17 3.09
CA GLN A 282 -6.32 -5.84 4.09
C GLN A 282 -6.43 -7.35 3.82
N SER A 283 -6.62 -7.75 2.56
CA SER A 283 -6.64 -9.18 2.19
C SER A 283 -5.31 -9.89 2.47
N ARG A 284 -4.18 -9.23 2.19
CA ARG A 284 -2.85 -9.77 2.54
C ARG A 284 -2.65 -9.88 4.04
N LYS A 285 -3.13 -8.90 4.82
CA LYS A 285 -3.07 -8.93 6.28
C LYS A 285 -3.79 -10.14 6.85
N THR A 286 -5.04 -10.39 6.43
CA THR A 286 -5.82 -11.54 6.91
C THR A 286 -5.21 -12.87 6.47
N ALA A 287 -4.65 -12.94 5.25
CA ALA A 287 -3.92 -14.12 4.80
C ALA A 287 -2.67 -14.41 5.64
N LEU A 288 -1.90 -13.38 6.01
CA LEU A 288 -0.73 -13.52 6.88
C LEU A 288 -1.12 -13.93 8.30
N GLU A 289 -2.22 -13.40 8.85
CA GLU A 289 -2.76 -13.82 10.14
C GLU A 289 -3.17 -15.31 10.12
N SER A 290 -3.80 -15.77 9.03
CA SER A 290 -4.14 -17.18 8.84
C SER A 290 -2.89 -18.08 8.76
N ILE A 291 -1.88 -17.67 7.98
CA ILE A 291 -0.61 -18.39 7.89
C ILE A 291 0.07 -18.49 9.25
N LYS A 292 0.07 -17.41 10.03
CA LYS A 292 0.64 -17.40 11.39
C LYS A 292 -0.01 -18.47 12.27
N VAL A 293 -1.35 -18.53 12.30
CA VAL A 293 -2.08 -19.56 13.06
C VAL A 293 -1.72 -20.98 12.60
N ILE A 294 -1.54 -21.19 11.29
CA ILE A 294 -1.12 -22.50 10.76
C ILE A 294 0.30 -22.86 11.22
N LEU A 295 1.22 -21.89 11.23
CA LEU A 295 2.59 -22.10 11.70
C LEU A 295 2.63 -22.41 13.20
N ASP A 296 1.90 -21.65 14.02
CA ASP A 296 1.81 -21.88 15.48
C ASP A 296 1.27 -23.30 15.76
N LYS A 297 0.27 -23.76 14.98
CA LYS A 297 -0.24 -25.14 15.09
C LYS A 297 0.81 -26.18 14.71
N ARG A 298 1.56 -25.97 13.63
CA ARG A 298 2.62 -26.90 13.19
C ARG A 298 3.76 -26.96 14.20
N GLU A 299 4.12 -25.83 14.79
CA GLU A 299 5.13 -25.77 15.86
C GLU A 299 4.70 -26.63 17.05
N ALA A 300 3.46 -26.49 17.52
CA ALA A 300 2.92 -27.33 18.59
C ALA A 300 2.91 -28.83 18.23
N GLU A 301 2.57 -29.17 16.98
CA GLU A 301 2.62 -30.57 16.51
C GLU A 301 4.05 -31.13 16.46
N ILE A 302 5.04 -30.33 16.09
CA ILE A 302 6.45 -30.74 16.09
C ILE A 302 6.93 -30.99 17.51
N ILE A 303 6.68 -30.06 18.44
CA ILE A 303 7.02 -30.22 19.87
C ILE A 303 6.39 -31.50 20.44
N GLY A 304 5.14 -31.79 20.07
CA GLY A 304 4.46 -33.02 20.45
C GLY A 304 5.12 -34.29 19.90
N ARG A 305 5.54 -34.27 18.63
CA ARG A 305 6.27 -35.39 18.01
C ARG A 305 7.65 -35.60 18.63
N GLU A 306 8.37 -34.52 18.93
CA GLU A 306 9.67 -34.58 19.60
C GLU A 306 9.54 -35.24 20.98
N SER A 307 8.55 -34.84 21.77
CA SER A 307 8.29 -35.42 23.09
C SER A 307 7.93 -36.91 23.01
N ALA A 308 7.13 -37.31 22.00
CA ALA A 308 6.79 -38.71 21.76
C ALA A 308 8.00 -39.53 21.32
N LEU A 309 8.88 -38.96 20.51
CA LEU A 309 10.10 -39.62 20.05
C LEU A 309 11.08 -39.85 21.21
N GLU A 310 11.26 -38.87 22.10
CA GLU A 310 12.11 -39.04 23.29
C GLU A 310 11.54 -40.13 24.21
N SER A 311 10.22 -40.14 24.42
CA SER A 311 9.56 -41.21 25.19
C SER A 311 9.77 -42.60 24.56
N SER A 312 9.74 -42.68 23.21
CA SER A 312 10.00 -43.93 22.49
C SER A 312 11.47 -44.36 22.63
N LYS A 313 12.40 -43.42 22.60
CA LYS A 313 13.84 -43.66 22.79
C LYS A 313 14.12 -44.22 24.18
N ASP A 314 13.54 -43.62 25.22
CA ASP A 314 13.65 -44.12 26.60
C ASP A 314 13.07 -45.54 26.74
N ALA A 315 11.94 -45.81 26.07
CA ALA A 315 11.34 -47.14 26.06
C ALA A 315 12.22 -48.18 25.35
N HIS A 316 12.90 -47.80 24.27
CA HIS A 316 13.87 -48.66 23.59
C HIS A 316 15.10 -48.92 24.46
N GLN A 317 15.65 -47.89 25.10
CA GLN A 317 16.77 -48.06 26.03
C GLN A 317 16.43 -49.04 27.16
N SER A 318 15.24 -48.90 27.77
CA SER A 318 14.79 -49.84 28.80
C SER A 318 14.63 -51.28 28.30
N ARG A 319 14.26 -51.48 27.03
CA ARG A 319 14.19 -52.81 26.42
C ARG A 319 15.57 -53.39 26.16
N ASP A 320 16.51 -52.56 25.70
CA ASP A 320 17.88 -52.97 25.45
C ASP A 320 18.57 -53.36 26.76
N ASP A 321 18.36 -52.60 27.84
CA ASP A 321 18.85 -52.95 29.18
C ASP A 321 18.31 -54.33 29.64
N LYS A 322 17.00 -54.56 29.48
CA LYS A 322 16.38 -55.85 29.80
C LYS A 322 16.91 -57.00 28.93
N LEU A 323 17.16 -56.76 27.65
CA LEU A 323 17.76 -57.76 26.77
C LEU A 323 19.20 -58.07 27.19
N GLY A 324 19.96 -57.07 27.62
CA GLY A 324 21.28 -57.25 28.24
C GLY A 324 21.21 -58.15 29.47
N ASP A 325 20.26 -57.90 30.38
CA ASP A 325 20.03 -58.74 31.56
C ASP A 325 19.69 -60.20 31.20
N TYR A 326 18.84 -60.40 30.18
CA TYR A 326 18.51 -61.73 29.68
C TYR A 326 19.73 -62.43 29.07
N HIS A 327 20.55 -61.72 28.30
CA HIS A 327 21.76 -62.27 27.70
C HIS A 327 22.75 -62.72 28.78
N ASN A 328 23.01 -61.88 29.78
CA ASN A 328 23.85 -62.22 30.93
C ASN A 328 23.31 -63.44 31.69
N THR A 329 21.99 -63.53 31.85
CA THR A 329 21.34 -64.69 32.50
C THR A 329 21.54 -65.97 31.69
N LEU A 330 21.44 -65.90 30.37
CA LEU A 330 21.69 -67.03 29.48
C LEU A 330 23.16 -67.45 29.50
N ASP A 331 24.09 -66.51 29.44
CA ASP A 331 25.54 -66.78 29.50
C ASP A 331 25.91 -67.49 30.81
N ASN A 332 25.37 -67.02 31.95
CA ASN A 332 25.54 -67.67 33.24
C ASN A 332 24.97 -69.10 33.23
N ARG A 333 23.78 -69.29 32.66
CA ARG A 333 23.16 -70.62 32.56
C ARG A 333 23.94 -71.55 31.63
N GLU A 334 24.50 -71.04 30.55
CA GLU A 334 25.38 -71.78 29.65
C GLU A 334 26.65 -72.22 30.38
N ALA A 335 27.28 -71.33 31.15
CA ALA A 335 28.43 -71.66 31.99
C ALA A 335 28.08 -72.73 33.04
N ASP A 336 26.96 -72.58 33.75
CA ASP A 336 26.47 -73.57 34.71
C ASP A 336 26.23 -74.95 34.06
N LEU A 337 25.59 -74.97 32.89
CA LEU A 337 25.39 -76.21 32.13
C LEU A 337 26.72 -76.84 31.70
N GLY A 338 27.69 -76.03 31.28
CA GLY A 338 29.04 -76.47 30.97
C GLY A 338 29.73 -77.13 32.16
N THR A 339 29.68 -76.52 33.35
CA THR A 339 30.24 -77.13 34.57
C THR A 339 29.55 -78.44 34.95
N ARG A 340 28.23 -78.51 34.81
CA ARG A 340 27.45 -79.72 35.10
C ARG A 340 27.75 -80.84 34.10
N ALA A 341 27.93 -80.52 32.82
CA ALA A 341 28.33 -81.48 31.80
C ALA A 341 29.70 -82.10 32.14
N ALA A 342 30.69 -81.28 32.48
CA ALA A 342 32.00 -81.76 32.91
C ALA A 342 31.94 -82.63 34.18
N ALA A 343 31.10 -82.28 35.14
CA ALA A 343 30.88 -83.09 36.35
C ALA A 343 30.24 -84.46 36.04
N LEU A 344 29.28 -84.50 35.12
CA LEU A 344 28.66 -85.75 34.66
C LEU A 344 29.68 -86.63 33.92
N GLU A 345 30.51 -86.06 33.05
CA GLU A 345 31.58 -86.77 32.36
C GLU A 345 32.59 -87.38 33.37
N SER A 346 32.98 -86.63 34.39
CA SER A 346 33.82 -87.15 35.48
C SER A 346 33.13 -88.30 36.24
N SER A 347 31.85 -88.16 36.56
CA SER A 347 31.09 -89.21 37.25
C SER A 347 30.94 -90.46 36.38
N GLU A 348 30.74 -90.30 35.08
CA GLU A 348 30.68 -91.42 34.13
C GLU A 348 32.01 -92.15 34.08
N ALA A 349 33.13 -91.43 33.97
CA ALA A 349 34.46 -92.03 34.02
C ALA A 349 34.70 -92.79 35.33
N ASP A 350 34.25 -92.26 36.47
CA ASP A 350 34.37 -92.96 37.76
C ASP A 350 33.47 -94.19 37.86
N LEU A 351 32.25 -94.15 37.29
CA LEU A 351 31.38 -95.33 37.20
C LEU A 351 32.00 -96.41 36.31
N GLN A 352 32.60 -96.04 35.17
CA GLN A 352 33.32 -96.98 34.30
C GLN A 352 34.47 -97.65 35.04
N LYS A 353 35.26 -96.91 35.84
CA LYS A 353 36.31 -97.48 36.70
C LYS A 353 35.73 -98.47 37.72
N ARG A 354 34.60 -98.13 38.37
CA ARG A 354 33.94 -99.04 39.33
C ARG A 354 33.40 -100.30 38.65
N ASP A 355 32.82 -100.19 37.47
CA ASP A 355 32.34 -101.34 36.69
C ASP A 355 33.48 -102.31 36.35
N ILE A 356 34.63 -101.79 35.92
CA ILE A 356 35.85 -102.59 35.69
C ILE A 356 36.30 -103.28 36.99
N ALA A 357 36.36 -102.55 38.11
CA ALA A 357 36.74 -103.11 39.40
C ALA A 357 35.78 -104.20 39.88
N LEU A 358 34.47 -104.01 39.71
CA LEU A 358 33.45 -105.00 40.04
C LEU A 358 33.55 -106.25 39.15
N LYS A 359 33.81 -106.10 37.85
CA LYS A 359 34.07 -107.23 36.95
C LYS A 359 35.31 -108.02 37.37
N SER A 360 36.38 -107.34 37.79
CA SER A 360 37.58 -107.99 38.35
C SER A 360 37.25 -108.77 39.62
N SER A 361 36.54 -108.14 40.57
CA SER A 361 36.15 -108.79 41.83
C SER A 361 35.20 -109.96 41.60
N ALA A 362 34.27 -109.87 40.66
CA ALA A 362 33.40 -110.98 40.27
C ALA A 362 34.22 -112.16 39.72
N ALA A 363 35.20 -111.90 38.86
CA ALA A 363 36.11 -112.94 38.36
C ALA A 363 36.96 -113.57 39.48
N GLU A 364 37.44 -112.79 40.44
CA GLU A 364 38.15 -113.29 41.63
C GLU A 364 37.25 -114.18 42.51
N LEU A 365 35.98 -113.78 42.69
CA LEU A 365 35.00 -114.57 43.43
C LEU A 365 34.66 -115.89 42.72
N ASP A 366 34.52 -115.87 41.39
CA ASP A 366 34.31 -117.08 40.58
C ASP A 366 35.50 -118.04 40.70
N GLU A 367 36.74 -117.51 40.68
CA GLU A 367 37.94 -118.32 40.89
C GLU A 367 38.02 -118.88 42.31
N CYS A 368 37.65 -118.09 43.33
CA CYS A 368 37.51 -118.59 44.70
C CYS A 368 36.45 -119.68 44.82
N ALA A 369 35.30 -119.52 44.15
CA ALA A 369 34.24 -120.52 44.11
C ALA A 369 34.72 -121.82 43.45
N ARG A 370 35.47 -121.73 42.35
CA ARG A 370 36.15 -122.88 41.71
C ARG A 370 37.16 -123.54 42.64
N HIS A 371 38.00 -122.77 43.33
CA HIS A 371 38.94 -123.29 44.32
C HIS A 371 38.22 -124.03 45.46
N LEU A 372 37.14 -123.46 46.00
CA LEU A 372 36.33 -124.11 47.02
C LEU A 372 35.69 -125.41 46.52
N GLN A 373 35.19 -125.44 45.28
CA GLN A 373 34.69 -126.67 44.65
C GLN A 373 35.78 -127.72 44.44
N SER A 374 36.95 -127.33 43.95
CA SER A 374 38.10 -128.24 43.82
C SER A 374 38.55 -128.78 45.18
N ARG A 375 38.52 -127.96 46.23
CA ARG A 375 38.84 -128.41 47.59
C ARG A 375 37.75 -129.33 48.15
N LYS A 376 36.48 -129.09 47.83
CA LYS A 376 35.36 -129.97 48.15
C LYS A 376 35.53 -131.33 47.50
N THR A 377 35.82 -131.40 46.20
CA THR A 377 36.03 -132.68 45.49
C THR A 377 37.28 -133.42 45.98
N ALA A 378 38.35 -132.68 46.31
CA ALA A 378 39.53 -133.26 46.95
C ALA A 378 39.19 -133.85 48.34
N LEU A 379 38.40 -133.13 49.13
CA LEU A 379 37.94 -133.60 50.43
C LEU A 379 37.04 -134.84 50.29
N ASP A 380 36.12 -134.85 49.35
CA ASP A 380 35.28 -136.02 49.04
C ASP A 380 36.14 -137.21 48.59
N SER A 381 37.19 -136.98 47.81
CA SER A 381 38.15 -138.03 47.43
C SER A 381 38.93 -138.56 48.63
N THR A 382 39.38 -137.68 49.54
CA THR A 382 40.02 -138.12 50.80
C THR A 382 39.05 -138.88 51.69
N LYS A 383 37.77 -138.50 51.71
CA LYS A 383 36.72 -139.23 52.42
C LYS A 383 36.58 -140.64 51.84
N VAL A 384 36.48 -140.79 50.52
CA VAL A 384 36.45 -142.11 49.88
C VAL A 384 37.70 -142.94 50.19
N LEU A 385 38.90 -142.32 50.21
CA LEU A 385 40.13 -143.00 50.61
C LEU A 385 40.10 -143.43 52.08
N LEU A 386 39.55 -142.61 52.97
CA LEU A 386 39.35 -142.95 54.38
C LEU A 386 38.34 -144.07 54.54
N ASP A 387 37.19 -144.01 53.86
CA ASP A 387 36.18 -145.07 53.83
C ASP A 387 36.79 -146.38 53.29
N LYS A 388 37.64 -146.30 52.25
CA LYS A 388 38.39 -147.45 51.74
C LYS A 388 39.37 -147.99 52.78
N ARG A 389 40.12 -147.12 53.45
CA ARG A 389 41.06 -147.51 54.51
C ARG A 389 40.33 -148.09 55.71
N GLU A 390 39.14 -147.59 56.03
CA GLU A 390 38.25 -148.12 57.05
C GLU A 390 37.75 -149.51 56.66
N ALA A 391 37.35 -149.72 55.40
CA ALA A 391 37.01 -151.04 54.88
C ALA A 391 38.21 -152.00 54.86
N GLU A 392 39.42 -151.53 54.54
CA GLU A 392 40.67 -152.31 54.65
C GLU A 392 41.02 -152.63 56.11
N MET A 393 40.72 -151.72 57.04
CA MET A 393 40.86 -151.97 58.48
C MET A 393 39.83 -152.99 58.97
N GLN A 394 38.57 -152.91 58.53
CA GLN A 394 37.54 -153.92 58.81
C GLN A 394 37.87 -155.28 58.18
N SER A 395 38.49 -155.31 56.98
CA SER A 395 38.97 -156.56 56.38
C SER A 395 40.17 -157.14 57.14
N ARG A 396 41.05 -156.29 57.65
CA ARG A 396 42.10 -156.68 58.61
C ARG A 396 41.52 -157.19 59.92
N GLU A 397 40.48 -156.54 60.43
CA GLU A 397 39.80 -156.90 61.66
C GLU A 397 39.08 -158.25 61.51
N THR A 398 38.42 -158.49 60.38
CA THR A 398 37.81 -159.78 60.04
C THR A 398 38.85 -160.86 59.74
N THR A 399 39.98 -160.55 59.10
CA THR A 399 41.08 -161.52 58.92
C THR A 399 41.80 -161.84 60.23
N LEU A 400 41.96 -160.88 61.14
CA LEU A 400 42.42 -161.10 62.51
C LEU A 400 41.41 -161.94 63.29
N ALA A 401 40.11 -161.66 63.19
CA ALA A 401 39.06 -162.48 63.78
C ALA A 401 39.02 -163.90 63.20
N ASN A 402 39.33 -164.07 61.91
CA ASN A 402 39.46 -165.38 61.27
C ASN A 402 40.75 -166.12 61.72
N LEU A 403 41.84 -165.41 61.99
CA LEU A 403 43.04 -165.96 62.63
C LEU A 403 42.79 -166.33 64.10
N GLU A 404 41.99 -165.53 64.82
CA GLU A 404 41.59 -165.74 66.21
C GLU A 404 40.64 -166.93 66.35
N THR A 405 39.70 -167.12 65.41
CA THR A 405 38.84 -168.32 65.32
C THR A 405 39.59 -169.56 64.83
N SER A 406 40.62 -169.40 64.00
CA SER A 406 41.55 -170.49 63.64
C SER A 406 42.47 -170.90 64.80
N LEU A 407 42.73 -170.00 65.76
CA LEU A 407 43.42 -170.32 67.02
C LEU A 407 42.49 -171.01 68.04
N ASN A 408 41.21 -170.62 68.09
CA ASN A 408 40.22 -171.20 69.03
C ASN A 408 39.59 -172.54 68.59
N THR A 409 39.88 -173.03 67.38
CA THR A 409 39.42 -174.35 66.89
C THR A 409 40.57 -175.36 66.71
N ARG A 410 41.79 -175.03 67.18
CA ARG A 410 42.97 -175.90 67.16
C ARG A 410 43.45 -176.22 68.58
N ALA A 411 42.54 -176.72 69.40
CA ALA A 411 42.80 -177.31 70.72
C ALA A 411 42.21 -178.74 70.83
N ASP A 412 42.22 -179.49 69.72
CA ASP A 412 42.13 -180.94 69.66
C ASP A 412 42.82 -181.42 68.36
N GLY A 413 43.83 -182.29 68.48
CA GLY A 413 44.46 -182.98 67.35
C GLY A 413 45.84 -182.45 66.90
N SER A 414 46.87 -183.18 67.31
CA SER A 414 48.29 -183.09 66.93
C SER A 414 48.59 -183.28 65.43
N GLY A 415 49.63 -182.60 64.90
CA GLY A 415 50.36 -183.00 63.67
C GLY A 415 51.02 -181.88 62.85
N THR A 416 52.35 -181.91 62.72
CA THR A 416 53.25 -181.27 61.71
C THR A 416 53.20 -182.04 60.35
N PRO A 417 53.82 -181.63 59.20
CA PRO A 417 54.85 -180.60 58.93
C PRO A 417 54.70 -179.69 57.65
N GLU A 418 55.54 -178.65 57.58
CA GLU A 418 56.28 -178.02 56.43
C GLU A 418 55.67 -177.77 55.02
N ALA A 419 55.83 -176.52 54.50
CA ALA A 419 56.74 -176.13 53.39
C ALA A 419 56.24 -174.98 52.44
N ASN A 420 56.91 -173.82 52.55
CA ASN A 420 57.68 -173.08 51.51
C ASN A 420 57.06 -172.21 50.37
N LEU A 421 57.91 -171.23 49.94
CA LEU A 421 57.92 -170.24 48.81
C LEU A 421 57.41 -168.82 49.17
N GLY A 422 58.14 -167.68 49.08
CA GLY A 422 59.27 -167.22 48.22
C GLY A 422 58.72 -166.65 46.89
N HIS A 423 58.94 -165.44 46.36
CA HIS A 423 60.04 -164.45 46.36
C HIS A 423 59.65 -163.12 45.62
N ARG A 424 60.41 -162.02 45.87
CA ARG A 424 60.94 -160.92 44.97
C ARG A 424 59.98 -160.11 44.07
N GLY A 425 60.15 -158.81 43.77
CA GLY A 425 61.17 -157.79 44.01
C GLY A 425 61.09 -156.64 42.97
N ALA A 426 61.83 -155.53 43.21
CA ALA A 426 62.34 -154.49 42.26
C ALA A 426 61.33 -153.53 41.57
N ALA A 427 61.61 -152.25 41.20
CA ALA A 427 62.75 -151.33 41.33
C ALA A 427 62.39 -149.93 40.73
N CYS A 428 63.08 -148.85 41.18
CA CYS A 428 63.59 -147.63 40.47
C CYS A 428 62.61 -146.74 39.64
N ASP A 429 62.80 -145.43 39.36
CA ASP A 429 63.76 -144.34 39.65
C ASP A 429 63.20 -143.02 39.00
N ALA A 430 63.72 -141.86 39.43
CA ALA A 430 64.02 -140.60 38.68
C ALA A 430 62.91 -139.87 37.84
N GLN A 431 62.93 -138.58 37.42
CA GLN A 431 63.62 -137.29 37.65
C GLN A 431 62.89 -136.22 36.77
N LEU A 432 62.93 -134.94 37.19
CA LEU A 432 63.15 -133.67 36.44
C LEU A 432 62.26 -133.11 35.29
N GLU A 433 62.34 -131.76 35.21
CA GLU A 433 62.10 -130.78 34.11
C GLU A 433 60.64 -130.42 33.71
N SER A 434 60.30 -129.25 33.13
CA SER A 434 60.78 -127.86 33.00
C SER A 434 59.69 -127.12 32.19
N GLY A 435 59.68 -125.77 32.12
CA GLY A 435 58.92 -125.09 31.05
C GLY A 435 58.44 -123.66 31.33
N GLN A 436 59.24 -122.68 30.92
CA GLN A 436 58.86 -121.27 30.68
C GLN A 436 58.33 -121.06 29.25
N LYS A 437 57.49 -120.03 29.04
CA LYS A 437 57.45 -119.03 27.92
C LYS A 437 56.08 -118.32 27.94
N GLN A 438 55.93 -116.99 28.10
CA GLN A 438 56.43 -115.84 27.31
C GLN A 438 55.69 -115.71 25.96
N GLU A 439 54.77 -114.75 25.80
CA GLU A 439 54.81 -113.51 24.97
C GLU A 439 53.37 -113.35 24.39
N ARG A 440 52.79 -112.21 23.98
CA ARG A 440 53.29 -110.89 23.58
C ARG A 440 52.10 -109.92 23.55
N HIS A 441 52.39 -108.64 23.80
CA HIS A 441 51.58 -107.49 23.40
C HIS A 441 51.48 -107.39 21.87
N GLU A 442 50.43 -106.74 21.36
CA GLU A 442 50.56 -105.79 20.25
C GLU A 442 49.39 -104.80 20.23
N SER A 443 49.75 -103.53 20.11
CA SER A 443 48.92 -102.34 19.97
C SER A 443 49.51 -101.57 18.79
N GLU A 444 48.69 -101.09 17.85
CA GLU A 444 49.01 -100.02 16.88
C GLU A 444 47.70 -99.70 16.13
N ALA A 445 47.13 -98.48 16.04
CA ALA A 445 47.61 -97.10 15.85
C ALA A 445 47.69 -96.66 14.36
N ILE A 446 46.86 -95.63 14.04
CA ILE A 446 47.10 -94.45 13.19
C ILE A 446 46.87 -94.50 11.66
N SER A 447 46.18 -93.45 11.17
CA SER A 447 46.48 -92.58 9.99
C SER A 447 45.27 -92.37 9.06
N LEU A 448 44.59 -91.22 9.05
CA LEU A 448 44.85 -89.96 8.31
C LEU A 448 44.89 -90.07 6.77
N ALA A 449 43.92 -89.39 6.13
CA ALA A 449 44.03 -88.79 4.79
C ALA A 449 42.98 -87.65 4.64
N GLN A 450 43.41 -86.49 4.10
CA GLN A 450 42.60 -85.30 3.82
C GLN A 450 41.81 -85.41 2.49
N PRO A 451 40.76 -84.59 2.28
CA PRO A 451 40.36 -84.18 0.93
C PRO A 451 40.23 -82.67 0.73
N SER A 452 40.40 -82.31 -0.55
CA SER A 452 40.35 -80.99 -1.19
C SER A 452 38.99 -80.29 -1.07
N ASN A 453 39.01 -78.96 -0.91
CA ASN A 453 37.88 -78.13 -0.50
C ASN A 453 37.02 -77.64 -1.69
N PRO A 454 35.72 -77.98 -1.81
CA PRO A 454 34.81 -77.51 -2.87
C PRO A 454 34.18 -76.12 -2.61
N LEU A 455 34.60 -75.44 -1.53
CA LEU A 455 33.91 -74.27 -0.97
C LEU A 455 34.21 -72.92 -1.66
N VAL A 456 35.13 -72.86 -2.63
CA VAL A 456 35.60 -71.58 -3.21
C VAL A 456 34.74 -71.13 -4.41
N ASP A 457 34.17 -72.05 -5.20
CA ASP A 457 33.41 -71.69 -6.41
C ASP A 457 31.97 -71.21 -6.12
N ASP A 458 31.34 -71.70 -5.05
CA ASP A 458 30.00 -71.26 -4.62
C ASP A 458 30.02 -69.81 -4.09
N TYR A 459 31.12 -69.42 -3.42
CA TYR A 459 31.28 -68.10 -2.84
C TYR A 459 31.53 -67.01 -3.89
N ILE A 460 32.21 -67.35 -4.99
CA ILE A 460 32.45 -66.43 -6.11
C ILE A 460 31.15 -66.15 -6.86
N SER A 461 30.33 -67.17 -7.12
CA SER A 461 29.04 -67.02 -7.82
C SER A 461 28.04 -66.16 -7.04
N SER A 462 27.98 -66.34 -5.71
CA SER A 462 27.11 -65.52 -4.84
C SER A 462 27.49 -64.04 -4.82
N TYR A 463 28.79 -63.73 -4.95
CA TYR A 463 29.27 -62.35 -4.94
C TYR A 463 29.07 -61.63 -6.27
N ASP A 464 29.21 -62.33 -7.40
CA ASP A 464 28.92 -61.76 -8.73
C ASP A 464 27.42 -61.41 -8.87
N GLU A 465 26.51 -62.25 -8.36
CA GLU A 465 25.08 -61.93 -8.30
C GLU A 465 24.79 -60.68 -7.44
N CYS A 466 25.50 -60.53 -6.31
CA CYS A 466 25.37 -59.35 -5.46
C CYS A 466 25.88 -58.07 -6.14
N TYR A 467 26.99 -58.17 -6.89
CA TYR A 467 27.54 -57.06 -7.65
C TYR A 467 26.60 -56.61 -8.78
N ASP A 468 26.08 -57.55 -9.58
CA ASP A 468 25.14 -57.23 -10.66
C ASP A 468 23.85 -56.61 -10.12
N ARG A 469 23.36 -57.11 -8.98
CA ARG A 469 22.20 -56.53 -8.28
C ARG A 469 22.48 -55.12 -7.76
N ALA A 470 23.69 -54.85 -7.26
CA ALA A 470 24.09 -53.52 -6.81
C ALA A 470 24.19 -52.53 -7.97
N ILE A 471 24.75 -52.94 -9.12
CA ILE A 471 24.83 -52.08 -10.32
C ILE A 471 23.45 -51.79 -10.89
N LEU A 472 22.57 -52.79 -10.95
CA LEU A 472 21.17 -52.61 -11.36
C LEU A 472 20.41 -51.68 -10.41
N GLY A 473 20.63 -51.80 -9.09
CA GLY A 473 20.05 -50.90 -8.09
C GLY A 473 20.51 -49.44 -8.26
N ILE A 474 21.80 -49.22 -8.53
CA ILE A 474 22.35 -47.88 -8.80
C ILE A 474 21.71 -47.27 -10.07
N ASN A 475 21.53 -48.07 -11.12
CA ASN A 475 20.89 -47.60 -12.35
C ASN A 475 19.39 -47.32 -12.16
N ALA A 476 18.68 -48.13 -11.37
CA ALA A 476 17.28 -47.89 -11.03
C ALA A 476 17.11 -46.58 -10.24
N ILE A 477 18.01 -46.29 -9.30
CA ILE A 477 18.01 -45.02 -8.54
C ILE A 477 18.23 -43.83 -9.48
N ARG A 478 19.14 -43.92 -10.46
CA ARG A 478 19.34 -42.84 -11.45
C ARG A 478 18.07 -42.56 -12.25
N VAL A 479 17.40 -43.60 -12.75
CA VAL A 479 16.16 -43.44 -13.54
C VAL A 479 15.03 -42.81 -12.71
N LEU A 480 14.86 -43.24 -11.45
CA LEU A 480 13.87 -42.67 -10.54
C LEU A 480 14.17 -41.20 -10.19
N MET A 481 15.45 -40.85 -10.07
CA MET A 481 15.86 -39.47 -9.81
C MET A 481 15.68 -38.57 -11.04
N ASP A 482 15.99 -39.05 -12.24
CA ASP A 482 15.73 -38.29 -13.48
C ASP A 482 14.23 -37.96 -13.63
N ASP A 483 13.34 -38.88 -13.26
CA ASP A 483 11.88 -38.67 -13.24
C ASP A 483 11.44 -37.67 -12.15
N ALA A 484 11.97 -37.80 -10.93
CA ALA A 484 11.66 -36.91 -9.80
C ALA A 484 12.16 -35.48 -10.01
N VAL A 485 13.35 -35.32 -10.59
CA VAL A 485 13.98 -34.01 -10.86
C VAL A 485 13.35 -33.34 -12.08
N GLY A 486 12.85 -34.11 -13.05
CA GLY A 486 12.05 -33.60 -14.18
C GLY A 486 10.77 -32.86 -13.78
N GLY A 487 10.22 -33.13 -12.59
CA GLY A 487 9.04 -32.43 -12.04
C GLY A 487 9.32 -31.03 -11.45
N ILE A 488 10.58 -30.61 -11.33
CA ILE A 488 10.97 -29.37 -10.67
C ILE A 488 10.88 -28.18 -11.65
N GLN A 489 10.01 -27.21 -11.37
CA GLN A 489 9.77 -26.03 -12.22
C GLN A 489 10.93 -25.01 -12.23
N ASN A 490 11.78 -24.99 -11.20
CA ASN A 490 12.89 -24.05 -11.10
C ASN A 490 14.14 -24.61 -11.81
N GLU A 491 14.43 -24.06 -12.98
CA GLU A 491 15.49 -24.49 -13.90
C GLU A 491 16.92 -24.42 -13.33
N LYS A 492 17.20 -23.47 -12.44
CA LYS A 492 18.52 -23.33 -11.81
C LYS A 492 18.72 -24.35 -10.71
N TYR A 493 17.67 -24.58 -9.91
CA TYR A 493 17.69 -25.56 -8.83
C TYR A 493 17.69 -26.99 -9.38
N ARG A 494 16.90 -27.26 -10.42
CA ARG A 494 16.86 -28.52 -11.16
C ARG A 494 18.26 -28.93 -11.67
N ARG A 495 18.95 -28.02 -12.37
CA ARG A 495 20.30 -28.30 -12.91
C ARG A 495 21.34 -28.56 -11.82
N GLY A 496 21.32 -27.80 -10.73
CA GLY A 496 22.24 -28.05 -9.60
C GLY A 496 22.03 -29.43 -8.98
N LEU A 497 20.76 -29.81 -8.81
CA LEU A 497 20.39 -31.11 -8.25
C LEU A 497 20.75 -32.28 -9.20
N GLU A 498 20.57 -32.11 -10.50
CA GLU A 498 21.01 -33.10 -11.51
C GLU A 498 22.53 -33.31 -11.52
N GLU A 499 23.31 -32.25 -11.35
CA GLU A 499 24.77 -32.33 -11.30
C GLU A 499 25.25 -33.06 -10.04
N GLU A 500 24.69 -32.71 -8.86
CA GLU A 500 25.01 -33.38 -7.59
C GLU A 500 24.66 -34.88 -7.63
N PHE A 501 23.49 -35.24 -8.17
CA PHE A 501 23.09 -36.65 -8.29
C PHE A 501 23.91 -37.43 -9.31
N LYS A 502 24.32 -36.81 -10.42
CA LYS A 502 25.25 -37.43 -11.38
C LYS A 502 26.59 -37.71 -10.73
N GLU A 503 27.13 -36.76 -9.98
CA GLU A 503 28.41 -36.93 -9.27
C GLU A 503 28.33 -38.03 -8.21
N ALA A 504 27.28 -38.03 -7.38
CA ALA A 504 27.04 -39.07 -6.38
C ALA A 504 26.85 -40.45 -7.02
N GLY A 505 26.09 -40.53 -8.12
CA GLY A 505 25.89 -41.75 -8.88
C GLY A 505 27.18 -42.29 -9.47
N HIS A 506 28.05 -41.42 -10.02
CA HIS A 506 29.36 -41.83 -10.54
C HIS A 506 30.30 -42.31 -9.44
N SER A 507 30.31 -41.62 -8.29
CA SER A 507 31.09 -41.99 -7.12
C SER A 507 30.70 -43.39 -6.60
N LEU A 508 29.40 -43.66 -6.49
CA LEU A 508 28.86 -44.94 -6.01
C LEU A 508 29.21 -46.08 -6.97
N THR A 509 29.00 -45.92 -8.28
CA THR A 509 29.44 -46.91 -9.28
C THR A 509 30.94 -47.16 -9.21
N SER A 510 31.75 -46.10 -9.04
CA SER A 510 33.21 -46.21 -8.92
C SER A 510 33.62 -46.98 -7.65
N ALA A 511 32.96 -46.74 -6.53
CA ALA A 511 33.18 -47.45 -5.26
C ALA A 511 32.82 -48.94 -5.38
N THR A 512 31.66 -49.27 -5.96
CA THR A 512 31.23 -50.64 -6.20
C THR A 512 32.21 -51.39 -7.11
N ASN A 513 32.68 -50.75 -8.19
CA ASN A 513 33.68 -51.32 -9.10
C ASN A 513 35.05 -51.54 -8.41
N ARG A 514 35.45 -50.65 -7.50
CA ARG A 514 36.68 -50.82 -6.70
C ARG A 514 36.54 -51.99 -5.72
N GLY A 515 35.40 -52.10 -5.03
CA GLY A 515 35.12 -53.22 -4.12
C GLY A 515 35.18 -54.57 -4.84
N TRP A 516 34.61 -54.65 -6.05
CA TRP A 516 34.67 -55.86 -6.87
C TRP A 516 36.10 -56.22 -7.31
N LYS A 517 36.92 -55.22 -7.69
CA LYS A 517 38.34 -55.46 -8.02
C LYS A 517 39.14 -55.99 -6.83
N ILE A 518 38.91 -55.47 -5.62
CA ILE A 518 39.58 -55.95 -4.40
C ILE A 518 39.15 -57.38 -4.08
N PHE A 519 37.86 -57.68 -4.17
CA PHE A 519 37.33 -59.02 -3.94
C PHE A 519 37.94 -60.05 -4.90
N ARG A 520 38.05 -59.72 -6.19
CA ARG A 520 38.64 -60.61 -7.19
C ARG A 520 40.12 -60.92 -6.91
N LEU A 521 40.88 -59.92 -6.48
CA LEU A 521 42.28 -60.09 -6.06
C LEU A 521 42.42 -61.00 -4.82
N LEU A 522 41.47 -60.95 -3.88
CA LEU A 522 41.46 -61.80 -2.69
C LEU A 522 41.00 -63.24 -2.98
N ALA A 523 40.13 -63.43 -3.97
CA ALA A 523 39.64 -64.74 -4.40
C ALA A 523 40.63 -65.52 -5.29
N GLY A 524 41.84 -65.00 -5.54
CA GLY A 524 42.93 -65.71 -6.21
C GLY A 524 42.79 -65.83 -7.74
N LYS A 525 42.05 -64.92 -8.40
CA LYS A 525 41.92 -64.83 -9.88
C LYS A 525 42.35 -63.48 -10.45
#